data_AF-A0A8J2RFZ5-F1
#
_entry.id   AF-A0A8J2RFZ5-F1
#
_cell.length_a   1.000
_cell.length_b   1.000
_cell.length_c   1.000
_cell.angle_alpha   90.00
_cell.angle_beta   90.00
_cell.angle_gamma   90.00
#
_symmetry.space_group_name_H-M   'P 1'
#
loop_
_entity.id
_entity.type
_entity.pdbx_description
1 polymer ?
#
loop_
_entity_poly.entity_id
_entity_poly.type
_entity_poly.pdbx_seq_one_letter_code
_entity_poly.pdbx_strand_id
1 'polypeptide(L)'
;MASSLQSSEECNRLVFEAVNENSTSKFALAKSTYSVIQILTSLIQRNDNGETPLVVAMKKKSFSVMDELILWMSANNVYSKEDFKSMFLIIINDIAHHIPLKELIEYFIKDSFCSDNLDNEHCFQFIGQVFINSTSMSRQEKIIALEMCGAINLLSENLKFPEIFCWKEAMTLCYLPQDRDTLLPKKLDVHVPSEAFSVVFGSAVEVISMEELGLLQHDMDSLNSLLDYQMFIRRLKIQALLVIRRISVQANLEHLHWLYLESLLRFGCSHFDQIAPSFSGDGKILMNTCQLILEQMDGFASRKFSNVFFKTFQLITHFFVMTVLNPPNSPERGELSYTNLMIPTKFIASINDYFDSRDGCDDEDRRRFVAYACVYLFLLSYISPRLTNEEKQKLEEPYSHFIRNFSPERTTTVLHLAVLGRERNLVTENYEVLQTLQLMLKLGADPKAIDEKGRTPLHLLAGLKRLHLEEYILAFKELVNAECHLDSAADDGETVLSILKKTLMRYGDDYVHPYFVSLINTVLPLSCYAARVIRRHGIPFDEDRIPVHLQSLVACHSAKDFAD
;
A
#
# COMPACT_ATOMS: atom_id res chain seq x y z
N MET A 1 -21.71 42.89 26.13
CA MET A 1 -22.33 42.91 24.78
C MET A 1 -21.41 43.56 23.75
N ALA A 2 -20.87 44.77 23.96
CA ALA A 2 -19.95 45.39 22.99
C ALA A 2 -18.62 44.61 22.78
N SER A 3 -18.02 44.07 23.85
CA SER A 3 -16.78 43.26 23.76
C SER A 3 -16.96 41.88 23.13
N SER A 4 -18.18 41.30 23.20
CA SER A 4 -18.49 40.01 22.58
C SER A 4 -18.83 40.15 21.09
N LEU A 5 -19.30 41.33 20.65
CA LEU A 5 -19.54 41.63 19.25
C LEU A 5 -18.24 41.87 18.48
N GLN A 6 -17.32 42.66 19.04
CA GLN A 6 -15.98 42.87 18.45
C GLN A 6 -15.19 41.57 18.32
N SER A 7 -15.26 40.68 19.31
CA SER A 7 -14.55 39.39 19.23
C SER A 7 -15.14 38.42 18.20
N SER A 8 -16.45 38.50 17.91
CA SER A 8 -17.08 37.69 16.87
C SER A 8 -16.70 38.17 15.46
N GLU A 9 -16.65 39.48 15.25
CA GLU A 9 -16.29 40.08 13.95
C GLU A 9 -14.83 39.81 13.58
N GLU A 10 -13.94 39.84 14.58
CA GLU A 10 -12.54 39.50 14.39
C GLU A 10 -12.32 38.01 14.13
N CYS A 11 -13.12 37.14 14.76
CA CYS A 11 -13.17 35.71 14.45
C CYS A 11 -13.58 35.47 12.98
N ASN A 12 -14.62 36.17 12.52
CA ASN A 12 -15.09 36.06 11.14
C ASN A 12 -14.00 36.46 10.15
N ARG A 13 -13.37 37.61 10.38
CA ARG A 13 -12.27 38.10 9.54
C ARG A 13 -11.14 37.07 9.46
N LEU A 14 -10.72 36.51 10.60
CA LEU A 14 -9.61 35.58 10.64
C LEU A 14 -9.91 34.25 9.92
N VAL A 15 -11.14 33.72 10.05
CA VAL A 15 -11.57 32.51 9.34
C VAL A 15 -11.64 32.75 7.82
N PHE A 16 -12.23 33.87 7.38
CA PHE A 16 -12.26 34.22 5.96
C PHE A 16 -10.86 34.50 5.40
N GLU A 17 -9.95 35.12 6.15
CA GLU A 17 -8.55 35.29 5.76
C GLU A 17 -7.83 33.94 5.62
N ALA A 18 -7.99 33.04 6.58
CA ALA A 18 -7.40 31.70 6.53
C ALA A 18 -7.82 30.97 5.26
N VAL A 19 -9.12 30.99 4.94
CA VAL A 19 -9.66 30.41 3.71
C VAL A 19 -9.12 31.08 2.46
N ASN A 20 -9.13 32.41 2.42
CA ASN A 20 -8.73 33.18 1.25
C ASN A 20 -7.26 32.98 0.88
N GLU A 21 -6.41 32.71 1.87
CA GLU A 21 -4.97 32.47 1.73
C GLU A 21 -4.60 30.99 1.74
N ASN A 22 -5.57 30.07 1.90
CA ASN A 22 -5.34 28.65 2.15
C ASN A 22 -4.30 28.39 3.28
N SER A 23 -4.36 29.19 4.36
CA SER A 23 -3.41 29.17 5.46
C SER A 23 -3.91 28.37 6.68
N THR A 24 -3.45 27.13 6.82
CA THR A 24 -3.76 26.26 7.98
C THR A 24 -3.32 26.87 9.31
N SER A 25 -2.19 27.57 9.33
CA SER A 25 -1.68 28.29 10.50
C SER A 25 -2.64 29.38 11.03
N LYS A 26 -3.30 30.13 10.12
CA LYS A 26 -4.29 31.15 10.51
C LYS A 26 -5.55 30.51 11.05
N PHE A 27 -5.97 29.39 10.47
CA PHE A 27 -7.10 28.63 10.99
C PHE A 27 -6.79 28.00 12.35
N ALA A 28 -5.58 27.46 12.54
CA ALA A 28 -5.09 26.99 13.84
C ALA A 28 -5.07 28.10 14.90
N LEU A 29 -4.67 29.31 14.52
CA LEU A 29 -4.74 30.49 15.38
C LEU A 29 -6.20 30.84 15.75
N ALA A 30 -7.13 30.78 14.79
CA ALA A 30 -8.54 31.00 15.09
C ALA A 30 -9.07 29.98 16.11
N LYS A 31 -8.71 28.70 15.94
CA LYS A 31 -9.09 27.61 16.85
C LYS A 31 -8.54 27.76 18.27
N SER A 32 -7.31 28.28 18.42
CA SER A 32 -6.72 28.50 19.75
C SER A 32 -7.20 29.78 20.42
N THR A 33 -7.71 30.74 19.65
CA THR A 33 -8.09 32.08 20.14
C THR A 33 -9.58 32.20 20.45
N TYR A 34 -10.45 31.54 19.68
CA TYR A 34 -11.90 31.70 19.76
C TYR A 34 -12.60 30.42 20.22
N SER A 35 -13.78 30.58 20.83
CA SER A 35 -14.62 29.45 21.23
C SER A 35 -15.24 28.73 20.02
N VAL A 36 -15.61 27.46 20.21
CA VAL A 36 -16.28 26.63 19.18
C VAL A 36 -17.52 27.32 18.61
N ILE A 37 -18.35 27.97 19.45
CA ILE A 37 -19.55 28.68 19.01
C ILE A 37 -19.21 29.84 18.09
N GLN A 38 -18.17 30.63 18.41
CA GLN A 38 -17.76 31.77 17.59
C GLN A 38 -17.25 31.31 16.22
N ILE A 39 -16.46 30.24 16.19
CA ILE A 39 -15.97 29.66 14.94
C ILE A 39 -17.13 29.10 14.11
N LEU A 40 -18.05 28.34 14.71
CA LEU A 40 -19.24 27.84 13.99
C LEU A 40 -20.13 28.97 13.46
N THR A 41 -20.30 30.04 14.25
CA THR A 41 -21.04 31.24 13.82
C THR A 41 -20.35 31.90 12.62
N SER A 42 -19.01 31.95 12.63
CA SER A 42 -18.22 32.42 11.50
C SER A 42 -18.42 31.57 10.24
N LEU A 43 -18.49 30.26 10.40
CA LEU A 43 -18.64 29.33 9.27
C LEU A 43 -20.00 29.40 8.57
N ILE A 44 -21.04 29.87 9.26
CA ILE A 44 -22.37 30.11 8.67
C ILE A 44 -22.55 31.55 8.19
N GLN A 45 -21.66 32.47 8.57
CA GLN A 45 -21.74 33.85 8.12
C GLN A 45 -21.38 33.98 6.65
N ARG A 46 -22.11 34.85 5.96
CA ARG A 46 -21.89 35.15 4.54
C ARG A 46 -21.09 36.44 4.41
N ASN A 47 -20.09 36.43 3.53
CA ASN A 47 -19.41 37.65 3.11
C ASN A 47 -20.33 38.55 2.26
N ASP A 48 -19.81 39.68 1.79
CA ASP A 48 -20.55 40.64 0.95
C ASP A 48 -21.09 40.03 -0.35
N ASN A 49 -20.51 38.92 -0.81
CA ASN A 49 -20.95 38.18 -2.01
C ASN A 49 -22.00 37.10 -1.68
N GLY A 50 -22.44 36.97 -0.43
CA GLY A 50 -23.37 35.94 -0.01
C GLY A 50 -22.73 34.55 0.20
N GLU A 51 -21.40 34.46 0.31
CA GLU A 51 -20.65 33.20 0.39
C GLU A 51 -20.18 32.92 1.81
N THR A 52 -20.35 31.68 2.28
CA THR A 52 -19.74 31.24 3.54
C THR A 52 -18.24 30.93 3.37
N PRO A 53 -17.45 30.87 4.44
CA PRO A 53 -16.03 30.52 4.34
C PRO A 53 -15.80 29.20 3.61
N LEU A 54 -16.68 28.21 3.78
CA LEU A 54 -16.54 26.95 3.04
C LEU A 54 -16.73 27.12 1.52
N VAL A 55 -17.72 27.91 1.10
CA VAL A 55 -17.96 28.20 -0.32
C VAL A 55 -16.77 28.94 -0.93
N VAL A 56 -16.19 29.89 -0.19
CA VAL A 56 -14.97 30.59 -0.62
C VAL A 56 -13.80 29.61 -0.74
N ALA A 57 -13.62 28.71 0.23
CA ALA A 57 -12.57 27.70 0.20
C ALA A 57 -12.68 26.80 -1.02
N MET A 58 -13.90 26.38 -1.36
CA MET A 58 -14.16 25.56 -2.53
C MET A 58 -13.89 26.30 -3.84
N LYS A 59 -14.43 27.51 -4.01
CA LYS A 59 -14.21 28.32 -5.21
C LYS A 59 -12.74 28.61 -5.45
N LYS A 60 -11.98 28.83 -4.37
CA LYS A 60 -10.54 29.09 -4.42
C LYS A 60 -9.67 27.84 -4.43
N LYS A 61 -10.26 26.63 -4.33
CA LYS A 61 -9.53 25.36 -4.21
C LYS A 61 -8.55 25.34 -3.03
N SER A 62 -8.93 25.99 -1.91
CA SER A 62 -8.18 26.03 -0.65
C SER A 62 -8.32 24.72 0.13
N PHE A 63 -7.86 23.61 -0.44
CA PHE A 63 -8.09 22.27 0.08
C PHE A 63 -7.46 22.03 1.47
N SER A 64 -6.34 22.69 1.79
CA SER A 64 -5.64 22.47 3.06
C SER A 64 -6.40 23.04 4.26
N VAL A 65 -6.96 24.25 4.11
CA VAL A 65 -7.80 24.87 5.15
C VAL A 65 -9.17 24.21 5.20
N MET A 66 -9.69 23.75 4.05
CA MET A 66 -10.90 22.94 4.01
C MET A 66 -10.71 21.65 4.83
N ASP A 67 -9.59 20.94 4.65
CA ASP A 67 -9.26 19.67 5.34
C ASP A 67 -9.28 19.93 6.85
N GLU A 68 -8.61 21.00 7.28
CA GLU A 68 -8.55 21.39 8.69
C GLU A 68 -9.89 21.86 9.28
N LEU A 69 -10.72 22.56 8.50
CA LEU A 69 -12.06 23.02 8.87
C LEU A 69 -12.99 21.85 9.16
N ILE A 70 -13.01 20.87 8.26
CA ILE A 70 -13.89 19.70 8.35
C ILE A 70 -13.40 18.73 9.42
N LEU A 71 -12.08 18.52 9.56
CA LEU A 71 -11.50 17.78 10.69
C LEU A 71 -11.84 18.41 12.03
N TRP A 72 -11.77 19.74 12.11
CA TRP A 72 -12.15 20.44 13.33
C TRP A 72 -13.65 20.30 13.61
N MET A 73 -14.50 20.41 12.58
CA MET A 73 -15.94 20.19 12.70
C MET A 73 -16.28 18.77 13.17
N SER A 74 -15.60 17.75 12.67
CA SER A 74 -15.80 16.35 13.09
C SER A 74 -15.29 16.09 14.51
N ALA A 75 -14.13 16.65 14.88
CA ALA A 75 -13.55 16.53 16.21
C ALA A 75 -14.36 17.28 17.29
N ASN A 76 -15.03 18.38 16.93
CA ASN A 76 -15.85 19.18 17.85
C ASN A 76 -17.35 18.83 17.77
N ASN A 77 -17.71 17.74 17.08
CA ASN A 77 -19.06 17.19 17.04
C ASN A 77 -19.47 16.50 18.37
N VAL A 78 -18.92 16.97 19.49
CA VAL A 78 -19.04 16.37 20.82
C VAL A 78 -20.35 16.85 21.46
N TYR A 79 -21.31 15.94 21.59
CA TYR A 79 -22.49 15.93 22.46
C TYR A 79 -23.23 17.27 22.77
N SER A 80 -24.51 17.29 22.37
CA SER A 80 -25.66 17.79 23.18
C SER A 80 -26.07 19.28 23.21
N LYS A 81 -26.08 19.99 22.08
CA LYS A 81 -27.03 21.13 21.92
C LYS A 81 -27.72 21.11 20.56
N GLU A 82 -29.06 21.14 20.57
CA GLU A 82 -29.88 21.36 19.37
C GLU A 82 -29.39 22.56 18.54
N ASP A 83 -28.88 23.58 19.23
CA ASP A 83 -28.33 24.80 18.64
C ASP A 83 -27.25 24.51 17.59
N PHE A 84 -26.37 23.52 17.82
CA PHE A 84 -25.31 23.18 16.86
C PHE A 84 -25.83 22.43 15.64
N LYS A 85 -26.85 21.56 15.80
CA LYS A 85 -27.44 20.81 14.67
C LYS A 85 -27.89 21.74 13.54
N SER A 86 -28.50 22.87 13.91
CA SER A 86 -28.97 23.87 12.94
C SER A 86 -27.81 24.50 12.14
N MET A 87 -26.69 24.81 12.79
CA MET A 87 -25.52 25.42 12.13
C MET A 87 -24.85 24.43 11.18
N PHE A 88 -24.67 23.18 11.62
CA PHE A 88 -24.12 22.12 10.76
C PHE A 88 -25.02 21.79 9.56
N LEU A 89 -26.35 21.81 9.75
CA LEU A 89 -27.30 21.63 8.66
C LEU A 89 -27.17 22.74 7.61
N ILE A 90 -26.98 23.99 8.04
CA ILE A 90 -26.72 25.12 7.12
C ILE A 90 -25.41 24.90 6.36
N ILE A 91 -24.33 24.53 7.08
CA ILE A 91 -23.03 24.29 6.45
C ILE A 91 -23.15 23.17 5.41
N ILE A 92 -23.72 22.02 5.75
CA ILE A 92 -23.82 20.89 4.82
C ILE A 92 -24.75 21.20 3.65
N ASN A 93 -25.86 21.89 3.88
CA ASN A 93 -26.70 22.36 2.78
C ASN A 93 -25.88 23.27 1.85
N ASP A 94 -25.15 24.24 2.38
CA ASP A 94 -24.29 25.09 1.56
C ASP A 94 -23.25 24.27 0.80
N ILE A 95 -22.61 23.26 1.42
CA ILE A 95 -21.67 22.37 0.72
C ILE A 95 -22.38 21.59 -0.39
N ALA A 96 -23.52 20.96 -0.10
CA ALA A 96 -24.25 20.11 -1.05
C ALA A 96 -24.85 20.91 -2.23
N HIS A 97 -25.05 22.22 -2.09
CA HIS A 97 -25.42 23.10 -3.22
C HIS A 97 -24.24 23.38 -4.18
N HIS A 98 -23.00 23.21 -3.71
CA HIS A 98 -21.79 23.60 -4.45
C HIS A 98 -20.87 22.41 -4.77
N ILE A 99 -20.99 21.29 -4.07
CA ILE A 99 -20.25 20.03 -4.25
C ILE A 99 -21.24 18.93 -4.66
N PRO A 100 -21.05 18.25 -5.79
CA PRO A 100 -21.79 17.04 -6.11
C PRO A 100 -21.63 16.00 -4.98
N LEU A 101 -22.71 15.30 -4.59
CA LEU A 101 -22.69 14.34 -3.48
C LEU A 101 -21.46 13.40 -3.48
N LYS A 102 -21.03 12.99 -4.68
CA LYS A 102 -19.82 12.20 -4.90
C LYS A 102 -18.58 12.78 -4.22
N GLU A 103 -18.29 14.07 -4.43
CA GLU A 103 -17.12 14.75 -3.86
C GLU A 103 -17.29 14.96 -2.35
N LEU A 104 -18.51 15.17 -1.87
CA LEU A 104 -18.82 15.26 -0.43
C LEU A 104 -18.59 13.93 0.30
N ILE A 105 -19.06 12.83 -0.29
CA ILE A 105 -18.83 11.46 0.18
C ILE A 105 -17.33 11.16 0.17
N GLU A 106 -16.64 11.46 -0.93
CA GLU A 106 -15.18 11.32 -1.04
C GLU A 106 -14.43 12.06 0.08
N TYR A 107 -14.92 13.24 0.47
CA TYR A 107 -14.31 14.07 1.49
C TYR A 107 -14.51 13.55 2.92
N PHE A 108 -15.75 13.24 3.31
CA PHE A 108 -16.03 12.64 4.63
C PHE A 108 -15.32 11.30 4.81
N ILE A 109 -15.06 10.59 3.71
CA ILE A 109 -14.35 9.30 3.67
C ILE A 109 -12.84 9.45 3.80
N LYS A 110 -12.23 10.45 3.16
CA LYS A 110 -10.76 10.64 3.14
C LYS A 110 -10.17 10.76 4.55
N ASP A 111 -10.85 11.45 5.46
CA ASP A 111 -10.35 11.69 6.84
C ASP A 111 -10.82 10.66 7.87
N SER A 112 -11.97 10.00 7.66
CA SER A 112 -12.48 8.99 8.61
C SER A 112 -11.64 7.71 8.65
N PHE A 113 -10.78 7.47 7.66
CA PHE A 113 -9.76 6.40 7.67
C PHE A 113 -8.39 6.81 8.22
N CYS A 114 -8.16 8.11 8.44
CA CYS A 114 -6.85 8.67 8.79
C CYS A 114 -6.72 9.18 10.24
N SER A 115 -7.82 9.35 10.98
CA SER A 115 -7.74 9.78 12.37
C SER A 115 -8.09 8.65 13.33
N ASP A 116 -7.09 8.10 14.00
CA ASP A 116 -7.23 7.24 15.19
C ASP A 116 -7.98 7.93 16.36
N ASN A 117 -8.32 9.23 16.20
CA ASN A 117 -8.86 10.12 17.22
C ASN A 117 -10.39 10.28 17.20
N LEU A 118 -11.14 9.62 16.30
CA LEU A 118 -12.61 9.74 16.27
C LEU A 118 -13.27 8.77 17.25
N ASP A 119 -13.08 9.06 18.53
CA ASP A 119 -13.66 8.35 19.68
C ASP A 119 -15.15 8.74 19.91
N ASN A 120 -15.94 8.92 18.83
CA ASN A 120 -17.30 9.49 18.89
C ASN A 120 -18.38 8.52 18.39
N GLU A 121 -18.97 7.79 19.34
CA GLU A 121 -20.08 6.83 19.16
C GLU A 121 -21.29 7.37 18.35
N HIS A 122 -21.49 8.68 18.25
CA HIS A 122 -22.66 9.27 17.57
C HIS A 122 -22.33 10.19 16.37
N CYS A 123 -21.08 10.24 15.92
CA CYS A 123 -20.70 11.11 14.80
C CYS A 123 -21.46 10.73 13.51
N PHE A 124 -21.53 9.42 13.22
CA PHE A 124 -22.23 8.92 12.02
C PHE A 124 -23.74 9.07 12.12
N GLN A 125 -24.34 8.93 13.31
CA GLN A 125 -25.76 9.21 13.52
C GLN A 125 -26.10 10.68 13.23
N PHE A 126 -25.26 11.59 13.71
CA PHE A 126 -25.39 13.01 13.44
C PHE A 126 -25.28 13.32 11.93
N ILE A 127 -24.23 12.81 11.27
CA ILE A 127 -24.02 12.99 9.83
C ILE A 127 -25.22 12.45 9.04
N GLY A 128 -25.73 11.26 9.42
CA GLY A 128 -26.93 10.68 8.83
C GLY A 128 -28.16 11.58 8.98
N GLN A 129 -28.40 12.13 10.17
CA GLN A 129 -29.48 13.09 10.42
C GLN A 129 -29.36 14.36 9.57
N VAL A 130 -28.14 14.84 9.33
CA VAL A 130 -27.90 15.99 8.46
C VAL A 130 -28.27 15.66 7.01
N PHE A 131 -27.90 14.47 6.49
CA PHE A 131 -28.28 14.05 5.13
C PHE A 131 -29.80 13.91 4.96
N ILE A 132 -30.49 13.36 5.96
CA ILE A 132 -31.96 13.21 5.94
C ILE A 132 -32.62 14.58 5.81
N ASN A 133 -32.18 15.54 6.62
CA ASN A 133 -32.76 16.88 6.71
C ASN A 133 -32.28 17.84 5.61
N SER A 134 -31.32 17.42 4.78
CA SER A 134 -30.83 18.24 3.67
C SER A 134 -31.95 18.53 2.66
N THR A 135 -32.10 19.78 2.26
CA THR A 135 -33.08 20.21 1.24
C THR A 135 -32.48 20.26 -0.17
N SER A 136 -31.16 20.18 -0.27
CA SER A 136 -30.40 20.25 -1.52
C SER A 136 -30.21 18.90 -2.21
N MET A 137 -30.36 17.81 -1.47
CA MET A 137 -30.10 16.46 -1.95
C MET A 137 -31.37 15.77 -2.45
N SER A 138 -31.28 15.11 -3.61
CA SER A 138 -32.33 14.21 -4.10
C SER A 138 -32.49 12.98 -3.20
N ARG A 139 -33.64 12.30 -3.32
CA ARG A 139 -33.91 11.04 -2.59
C ARG A 139 -32.83 9.99 -2.82
N GLN A 140 -32.38 9.81 -4.06
CA GLN A 140 -31.34 8.83 -4.43
C GLN A 140 -29.98 9.21 -3.81
N GLU A 141 -29.65 10.49 -3.80
CA GLU A 141 -28.42 11.00 -3.19
C GLU A 141 -28.40 10.75 -1.68
N LYS A 142 -29.51 11.02 -0.98
CA LYS A 142 -29.64 10.72 0.45
C LYS A 142 -29.44 9.24 0.76
N ILE A 143 -30.03 8.35 -0.06
CA ILE A 143 -29.86 6.90 0.09
C ILE A 143 -28.38 6.52 -0.03
N ILE A 144 -27.70 6.94 -1.10
CA ILE A 144 -26.27 6.62 -1.32
C ILE A 144 -25.40 7.13 -0.15
N ALA A 145 -25.65 8.36 0.31
CA ALA A 145 -24.91 8.98 1.41
C ALA A 145 -25.05 8.19 2.71
N LEU A 146 -26.28 7.81 3.05
CA LEU A 146 -26.60 7.04 4.26
C LEU A 146 -26.04 5.62 4.21
N GLU A 147 -26.14 4.95 3.06
CA GLU A 147 -25.57 3.61 2.87
C GLU A 147 -24.05 3.62 3.05
N MET A 148 -23.36 4.58 2.44
CA MET A 148 -21.91 4.76 2.61
C MET A 148 -21.54 5.08 4.06
N CYS A 149 -22.20 6.06 4.66
CA CYS A 149 -21.99 6.48 6.04
C CYS A 149 -22.09 5.29 7.02
N GLY A 150 -23.12 4.44 6.85
CA GLY A 150 -23.28 3.22 7.65
C GLY A 150 -22.18 2.18 7.38
N ALA A 151 -21.77 1.99 6.12
CA ALA A 151 -20.72 1.03 5.77
C ALA A 151 -19.36 1.42 6.36
N ILE A 152 -19.00 2.70 6.28
CA ILE A 152 -17.71 3.21 6.81
C ILE A 152 -17.66 3.11 8.32
N ASN A 153 -18.75 3.45 9.01
CA ASN A 153 -18.85 3.31 10.46
C ASN A 153 -18.49 1.88 10.90
N LEU A 154 -19.07 0.88 10.24
CA LEU A 154 -18.88 -0.53 10.55
C LEU A 154 -17.47 -1.07 10.22
N LEU A 155 -16.74 -0.39 9.34
CA LEU A 155 -15.37 -0.75 8.97
C LEU A 155 -14.30 -0.09 9.84
N SER A 156 -14.68 0.84 10.72
CA SER A 156 -13.78 1.48 11.68
C SER A 156 -13.14 0.46 12.65
N GLU A 157 -11.86 0.67 12.97
CA GLU A 157 -11.09 -0.20 13.87
C GLU A 157 -11.54 -0.07 15.34
N ASN A 158 -12.07 1.10 15.72
CA ASN A 158 -12.52 1.42 17.08
C ASN A 158 -14.03 1.22 17.29
N LEU A 159 -14.66 0.28 16.57
CA LEU A 159 -16.09 0.05 16.68
C LEU A 159 -16.47 -0.49 18.06
N LYS A 160 -16.90 0.40 18.97
CA LYS A 160 -17.42 0.03 20.31
C LYS A 160 -18.85 -0.50 20.23
N PHE A 161 -19.69 0.15 19.42
CA PHE A 161 -21.09 -0.24 19.21
C PHE A 161 -21.48 -0.16 17.72
N PRO A 162 -21.86 -1.28 17.09
CA PRO A 162 -22.34 -1.27 15.72
C PRO A 162 -23.72 -0.60 15.64
N GLU A 163 -23.78 0.64 15.13
CA GLU A 163 -25.06 1.28 14.83
C GLU A 163 -25.40 1.17 13.34
N ILE A 164 -26.54 0.56 13.04
CA ILE A 164 -27.11 0.44 11.68
C ILE A 164 -28.10 1.57 11.34
N PHE A 165 -28.10 2.65 12.12
CA PHE A 165 -29.03 3.79 11.98
C PHE A 165 -29.09 4.31 10.54
N CYS A 166 -27.94 4.61 9.94
CA CYS A 166 -27.90 5.14 8.58
C CYS A 166 -28.49 4.16 7.56
N TRP A 167 -28.26 2.85 7.72
CA TRP A 167 -28.85 1.84 6.84
C TRP A 167 -30.36 1.74 7.01
N LYS A 168 -30.88 1.87 8.24
CA LYS A 168 -32.33 1.89 8.50
C LYS A 168 -33.01 3.08 7.83
N GLU A 169 -32.40 4.26 7.93
CA GLU A 169 -32.94 5.47 7.30
C GLU A 169 -32.84 5.40 5.77
N ALA A 170 -31.75 4.87 5.22
CA ALA A 170 -31.64 4.59 3.79
C ALA A 170 -32.76 3.65 3.33
N MET A 171 -33.05 2.61 4.10
CA MET A 171 -34.09 1.63 3.79
C MET A 171 -35.50 2.23 3.84
N THR A 172 -35.77 3.08 4.83
CA THR A 172 -37.01 3.86 4.91
C THR A 172 -37.15 4.72 3.66
N LEU A 173 -36.10 5.42 3.24
CA LEU A 173 -36.12 6.20 2.00
C LEU A 173 -36.30 5.33 0.76
N CYS A 174 -35.86 4.07 0.73
CA CYS A 174 -36.09 3.17 -0.41
C CYS A 174 -37.55 2.68 -0.50
N TYR A 175 -38.15 2.30 0.64
CA TYR A 175 -39.39 1.49 0.69
C TYR A 175 -40.62 2.17 1.32
N LEU A 176 -40.46 3.27 2.05
CA LEU A 176 -41.54 4.01 2.72
C LEU A 176 -41.53 5.48 2.23
N PRO A 177 -42.12 5.77 1.06
CA PRO A 177 -42.15 7.12 0.51
C PRO A 177 -42.97 8.08 1.40
N GLN A 178 -42.49 9.31 1.59
CA GLN A 178 -43.28 10.39 2.21
C GLN A 178 -44.31 11.00 1.25
N ASP A 179 -44.10 10.89 -0.06
CA ASP A 179 -45.02 11.31 -1.12
C ASP A 179 -45.19 10.17 -2.14
N ARG A 180 -46.30 10.16 -2.89
CA ARG A 180 -46.75 9.09 -3.81
C ARG A 180 -45.84 8.82 -5.03
N ASP A 181 -44.53 8.73 -4.84
CA ASP A 181 -43.54 8.42 -5.86
C ASP A 181 -42.96 7.01 -5.69
N THR A 182 -42.73 6.41 -6.85
CA THR A 182 -42.21 5.06 -7.13
C THR A 182 -41.17 4.56 -6.13
N LEU A 183 -41.27 3.28 -5.75
CA LEU A 183 -40.24 2.57 -4.99
C LEU A 183 -38.88 2.66 -5.72
N LEU A 184 -37.80 2.86 -4.96
CA LEU A 184 -36.43 2.81 -5.47
C LEU A 184 -35.71 1.59 -4.85
N PRO A 185 -36.09 0.35 -5.22
CA PRO A 185 -35.47 -0.83 -4.66
C PRO A 185 -34.00 -0.89 -5.06
N LYS A 186 -33.17 -1.43 -4.16
CA LYS A 186 -31.75 -1.65 -4.44
C LYS A 186 -31.60 -2.55 -5.67
N LYS A 187 -30.82 -2.11 -6.65
CA LYS A 187 -30.40 -2.97 -7.76
C LYS A 187 -29.16 -3.75 -7.31
N LEU A 188 -29.24 -5.07 -7.29
CA LEU A 188 -28.08 -5.92 -7.01
C LEU A 188 -27.03 -5.77 -8.12
N ASP A 189 -25.76 -5.90 -7.71
CA ASP A 189 -24.67 -6.14 -8.65
C ASP A 189 -24.91 -7.51 -9.32
N VAL A 190 -24.96 -7.55 -10.65
CA VAL A 190 -25.25 -8.76 -11.44
C VAL A 190 -23.98 -9.58 -11.69
N HIS A 191 -22.84 -9.18 -11.09
CA HIS A 191 -21.57 -9.84 -11.32
C HIS A 191 -21.54 -11.27 -10.76
N VAL A 192 -21.07 -12.21 -11.59
CA VAL A 192 -20.82 -13.60 -11.16
C VAL A 192 -19.64 -13.59 -10.20
N PRO A 193 -19.80 -14.03 -8.94
CA PRO A 193 -18.72 -13.97 -7.97
C PRO A 193 -17.57 -14.91 -8.36
N SER A 194 -16.33 -14.43 -8.24
CA SER A 194 -15.14 -15.26 -8.42
C SER A 194 -15.01 -16.30 -7.31
N GLU A 195 -14.13 -17.28 -7.49
CA GLU A 195 -13.83 -18.26 -6.44
C GLU A 195 -13.31 -17.56 -5.18
N ALA A 196 -12.40 -16.59 -5.34
CA ALA A 196 -11.87 -15.80 -4.25
C ALA A 196 -12.97 -15.03 -3.50
N PHE A 197 -13.90 -14.42 -4.24
CA PHE A 197 -15.07 -13.77 -3.64
C PHE A 197 -15.90 -14.76 -2.80
N SER A 198 -16.17 -15.94 -3.35
CA SER A 198 -16.98 -16.96 -2.69
C SER A 198 -16.32 -17.48 -1.41
N VAL A 199 -14.98 -17.55 -1.35
CA VAL A 199 -14.25 -17.91 -0.13
C VAL A 199 -14.29 -16.80 0.92
N VAL A 200 -14.13 -15.54 0.50
CA VAL A 200 -14.07 -14.39 1.42
C VAL A 200 -15.44 -14.08 2.03
N PHE A 201 -16.49 -14.08 1.20
CA PHE A 201 -17.84 -13.67 1.60
C PHE A 201 -18.78 -14.86 1.87
N GLY A 202 -18.41 -16.08 1.47
CA GLY A 202 -19.27 -17.25 1.62
C GLY A 202 -20.57 -17.11 0.83
N SER A 203 -21.69 -17.46 1.47
CA SER A 203 -23.04 -17.28 0.92
C SER A 203 -23.66 -15.91 1.24
N ALA A 204 -22.86 -14.95 1.71
CA ALA A 204 -23.38 -13.64 2.09
C ALA A 204 -23.92 -12.88 0.88
N VAL A 205 -25.15 -12.38 1.02
CA VAL A 205 -25.81 -11.48 0.07
C VAL A 205 -26.08 -10.17 0.80
N GLU A 206 -26.03 -9.04 0.09
CA GLU A 206 -26.35 -7.73 0.67
C GLU A 206 -27.79 -7.74 1.21
N VAL A 207 -28.00 -7.15 2.38
CA VAL A 207 -29.35 -6.89 2.92
C VAL A 207 -30.07 -5.87 2.04
N ILE A 208 -31.17 -6.31 1.44
CA ILE A 208 -31.96 -5.53 0.47
C ILE A 208 -33.43 -5.32 0.88
N SER A 209 -33.90 -5.93 1.98
CA SER A 209 -35.26 -5.70 2.50
C SER A 209 -35.30 -5.15 3.93
N MET A 210 -36.42 -4.51 4.30
CA MET A 210 -36.65 -4.02 5.67
C MET A 210 -36.76 -5.19 6.65
N GLU A 211 -37.32 -6.31 6.22
CA GLU A 211 -37.44 -7.53 7.00
C GLU A 211 -36.06 -8.12 7.33
N GLU A 212 -35.18 -8.23 6.34
CA GLU A 212 -33.79 -8.70 6.54
C GLU A 212 -33.00 -7.78 7.47
N LEU A 213 -33.17 -6.46 7.34
CA LEU A 213 -32.53 -5.49 8.24
C LEU A 213 -33.07 -5.61 9.67
N GLY A 214 -34.37 -5.86 9.83
CA GLY A 214 -35.00 -6.11 11.12
C GLY A 214 -34.48 -7.38 11.78
N LEU A 215 -34.26 -8.46 11.01
CA LEU A 215 -33.63 -9.68 11.51
C LEU A 215 -32.19 -9.42 11.96
N LEU A 216 -31.42 -8.65 11.19
CA LEU A 216 -30.05 -8.29 11.54
C LEU A 216 -29.99 -7.42 12.81
N GLN A 217 -30.98 -6.56 13.05
CA GLN A 217 -31.13 -5.81 14.30
C GLN A 217 -31.48 -6.72 15.48
N HIS A 218 -32.41 -7.65 15.30
CA HIS A 218 -32.77 -8.61 16.34
C HIS A 218 -31.59 -9.51 16.72
N ASP A 219 -30.81 -9.97 15.74
CA ASP A 219 -29.60 -10.76 15.96
C ASP A 219 -28.63 -9.99 16.89
N MET A 220 -28.44 -8.69 16.65
CA MET A 220 -27.62 -7.79 17.47
C MET A 220 -28.09 -7.71 18.93
N ASP A 221 -29.40 -7.56 19.13
CA ASP A 221 -30.00 -7.47 20.47
C ASP A 221 -29.93 -8.79 21.24
N SER A 222 -29.75 -9.92 20.53
CA SER A 222 -29.74 -11.28 21.07
C SER A 222 -28.34 -11.85 21.38
N LEU A 223 -27.28 -11.05 21.21
CA LEU A 223 -25.89 -11.50 21.41
C LEU A 223 -25.59 -11.78 22.89
N ASN A 224 -25.23 -13.03 23.20
CA ASN A 224 -25.04 -13.50 24.58
C ASN A 224 -23.58 -13.86 24.93
N SER A 225 -22.66 -13.81 23.97
CA SER A 225 -21.24 -14.13 24.20
C SER A 225 -20.30 -13.25 23.37
N LEU A 226 -19.04 -13.17 23.80
CA LEU A 226 -17.99 -12.45 23.07
C LEU A 226 -17.74 -13.05 21.68
N LEU A 227 -17.84 -14.37 21.54
CA LEU A 227 -17.65 -15.06 20.26
C LEU A 227 -18.78 -14.72 19.29
N ASP A 228 -20.04 -14.74 19.76
CA ASP A 228 -21.20 -14.36 18.96
C ASP A 228 -21.08 -12.91 18.49
N TYR A 229 -20.63 -12.02 19.38
CA TYR A 229 -20.36 -10.63 19.03
C TYR A 229 -19.29 -10.50 17.94
N GLN A 230 -18.14 -11.18 18.07
CA GLN A 230 -17.08 -11.15 17.05
C GLN A 230 -17.56 -11.67 15.69
N MET A 231 -18.31 -12.78 15.68
CA MET A 231 -18.90 -13.33 14.45
C MET A 231 -19.93 -12.38 13.83
N PHE A 232 -20.73 -11.72 14.65
CA PHE A 232 -21.72 -10.74 14.21
C PHE A 232 -21.06 -9.49 13.62
N ILE A 233 -20.03 -8.92 14.28
CA ILE A 233 -19.25 -7.81 13.74
C ILE A 233 -18.63 -8.18 12.40
N ARG A 234 -18.10 -9.40 12.26
CA ARG A 234 -17.57 -9.88 10.98
C ARG A 234 -18.64 -9.91 9.88
N ARG A 235 -19.85 -10.37 10.20
CA ARG A 235 -21.00 -10.35 9.27
C ARG A 235 -21.36 -8.91 8.87
N LEU A 236 -21.34 -7.96 9.79
CA LEU A 236 -21.58 -6.54 9.50
C LEU A 236 -20.51 -5.94 8.59
N LYS A 237 -19.23 -6.24 8.83
CA LYS A 237 -18.13 -5.80 7.95
C LYS A 237 -18.28 -6.36 6.54
N ILE A 238 -18.71 -7.62 6.40
CA ILE A 238 -19.06 -8.20 5.08
C ILE A 238 -20.17 -7.41 4.41
N GLN A 239 -21.26 -7.11 5.12
CA GLN A 239 -22.36 -6.30 4.57
C GLN A 239 -21.87 -4.91 4.11
N ALA A 240 -21.02 -4.26 4.92
CA ALA A 240 -20.42 -2.97 4.55
C ALA A 240 -19.59 -3.04 3.27
N LEU A 241 -18.75 -4.08 3.12
CA LEU A 241 -17.97 -4.30 1.90
C LEU A 241 -18.85 -4.51 0.67
N LEU A 242 -19.94 -5.27 0.79
CA LEU A 242 -20.90 -5.49 -0.30
C LEU A 242 -21.59 -4.19 -0.71
N VAL A 243 -22.00 -3.37 0.26
CA VAL A 243 -22.62 -2.05 0.01
C VAL A 243 -21.65 -1.12 -0.73
N ILE A 244 -20.41 -0.98 -0.24
CA ILE A 244 -19.42 -0.09 -0.87
C ILE A 244 -19.13 -0.54 -2.29
N ARG A 245 -18.95 -1.85 -2.51
CA ARG A 245 -18.75 -2.43 -3.84
C ARG A 245 -19.90 -2.12 -4.79
N ARG A 246 -21.15 -2.35 -4.36
CA ARG A 246 -22.32 -2.07 -5.22
C ARG A 246 -22.34 -0.60 -5.63
N ILE A 247 -22.14 0.31 -4.67
CA ILE A 247 -22.17 1.74 -4.92
C ILE A 247 -20.99 2.16 -5.82
N SER A 248 -19.79 1.61 -5.60
CA SER A 248 -18.61 1.95 -6.42
C SER A 248 -18.81 1.57 -7.89
N VAL A 249 -19.34 0.37 -8.14
CA VAL A 249 -19.65 -0.14 -9.49
C VAL A 249 -20.76 0.69 -10.14
N GLN A 250 -21.86 0.97 -9.42
CA GLN A 250 -23.00 1.71 -9.96
C GLN A 250 -22.67 3.17 -10.27
N ALA A 251 -21.84 3.79 -9.45
CA ALA A 251 -21.46 5.17 -9.65
C ALA A 251 -20.35 5.31 -10.72
N ASN A 252 -19.57 4.25 -11.00
CA ASN A 252 -18.36 4.29 -11.82
C ASN A 252 -17.33 5.28 -11.27
N LEU A 253 -17.07 5.17 -9.97
CA LEU A 253 -16.27 6.11 -9.19
C LEU A 253 -14.96 5.47 -8.74
N GLU A 254 -13.86 5.89 -9.37
CA GLU A 254 -12.52 5.40 -9.06
C GLU A 254 -12.17 5.51 -7.56
N HIS A 255 -12.52 6.60 -6.89
CA HIS A 255 -12.21 6.77 -5.47
C HIS A 255 -13.02 5.85 -4.54
N LEU A 256 -14.28 5.56 -4.87
CA LEU A 256 -15.09 4.61 -4.11
C LEU A 256 -14.61 3.17 -4.33
N HIS A 257 -14.11 2.88 -5.53
CA HIS A 257 -13.49 1.60 -5.80
C HIS A 257 -12.18 1.44 -5.03
N TRP A 258 -11.34 2.48 -4.97
CA TRP A 258 -10.18 2.49 -4.10
C TRP A 258 -10.54 2.24 -2.63
N LEU A 259 -11.59 2.90 -2.13
CA LEU A 259 -12.08 2.72 -0.77
C LEU A 259 -12.49 1.27 -0.49
N TYR A 260 -13.21 0.65 -1.43
CA TYR A 260 -13.58 -0.75 -1.36
C TYR A 260 -12.34 -1.64 -1.20
N LEU A 261 -11.31 -1.43 -2.04
CA LEU A 261 -10.09 -2.24 -1.99
C LEU A 261 -9.27 -2.02 -0.72
N GLU A 262 -9.13 -0.77 -0.24
CA GLU A 262 -8.45 -0.47 1.03
C GLU A 262 -9.21 -1.09 2.21
N SER A 263 -10.55 -1.03 2.19
CA SER A 263 -11.40 -1.65 3.22
C SER A 263 -11.31 -3.18 3.20
N LEU A 264 -11.27 -3.76 2.00
CA LEU A 264 -11.10 -5.20 1.79
C LEU A 264 -9.74 -5.66 2.31
N LEU A 265 -8.68 -4.88 2.06
CA LEU A 265 -7.36 -5.13 2.60
C LEU A 265 -7.36 -5.13 4.14
N ARG A 266 -7.96 -4.10 4.76
CA ARG A 266 -8.11 -4.04 6.22
C ARG A 266 -8.94 -5.19 6.78
N PHE A 267 -9.98 -5.63 6.08
CA PHE A 267 -10.79 -6.79 6.47
C PHE A 267 -9.96 -8.09 6.53
N GLY A 268 -8.94 -8.23 5.68
CA GLY A 268 -8.00 -9.36 5.70
C GLY A 268 -6.96 -9.31 6.83
N CYS A 269 -6.83 -8.19 7.56
CA CYS A 269 -5.80 -7.96 8.59
C CYS A 269 -6.42 -7.76 9.99
N SER A 270 -5.62 -7.96 11.05
CA SER A 270 -6.05 -7.67 12.43
C SER A 270 -5.67 -6.30 12.95
N HIS A 271 -4.47 -5.82 12.61
CA HIS A 271 -4.01 -4.47 12.94
C HIS A 271 -3.21 -3.95 11.76
N PHE A 272 -3.51 -2.72 11.34
CA PHE A 272 -2.84 -2.06 10.24
C PHE A 272 -1.73 -1.12 10.77
N ASP A 273 -0.61 -1.69 11.24
CA ASP A 273 0.55 -0.88 11.65
C ASP A 273 1.37 -0.43 10.44
N GLN A 274 1.92 0.79 10.50
CA GLN A 274 2.82 1.32 9.45
C GLN A 274 4.11 0.49 9.28
N ILE A 275 4.49 -0.29 10.30
CA ILE A 275 5.75 -1.06 10.33
C ILE A 275 5.53 -2.49 9.78
N ALA A 276 4.45 -3.18 10.18
CA ALA A 276 4.06 -4.48 9.62
C ALA A 276 2.63 -4.85 10.04
N PRO A 277 1.73 -5.18 9.10
CA PRO A 277 0.38 -5.62 9.45
C PRO A 277 0.40 -6.99 10.14
N SER A 278 -0.31 -7.11 11.27
CA SER A 278 -0.46 -8.38 11.98
C SER A 278 -1.64 -9.20 11.43
N PHE A 279 -1.52 -10.51 11.52
CA PHE A 279 -2.53 -11.47 11.06
C PHE A 279 -3.16 -12.21 12.25
N SER A 280 -4.49 -12.21 12.36
CA SER A 280 -5.23 -12.91 13.43
C SER A 280 -6.17 -14.01 12.94
N GLY A 281 -6.05 -14.44 11.68
CA GLY A 281 -7.16 -15.12 10.97
C GLY A 281 -6.85 -16.50 10.38
N ASP A 282 -7.70 -16.89 9.44
CA ASP A 282 -7.57 -18.08 8.57
C ASP A 282 -6.76 -17.71 7.31
N GLY A 283 -5.62 -18.39 7.10
CA GLY A 283 -4.66 -18.05 6.04
C GLY A 283 -5.32 -18.08 4.67
N LYS A 284 -6.26 -19.00 4.48
CA LYS A 284 -7.07 -19.12 3.27
C LYS A 284 -7.87 -17.84 3.00
N ILE A 285 -8.47 -17.24 4.02
CA ILE A 285 -9.31 -16.03 3.86
C ILE A 285 -8.44 -14.84 3.50
N LEU A 286 -7.28 -14.69 4.14
CA LEU A 286 -6.31 -13.63 3.79
C LEU A 286 -5.84 -13.77 2.34
N MET A 287 -5.42 -14.98 1.95
CA MET A 287 -4.93 -15.26 0.60
C MET A 287 -6.00 -14.96 -0.47
N ASN A 288 -7.24 -15.40 -0.25
CA ASN A 288 -8.35 -15.11 -1.16
C ASN A 288 -8.74 -13.62 -1.15
N THR A 289 -8.61 -12.92 -0.01
CA THR A 289 -8.79 -11.47 0.06
C THR A 289 -7.76 -10.75 -0.81
N CYS A 290 -6.48 -11.14 -0.71
CA CYS A 290 -5.41 -10.56 -1.52
C CYS A 290 -5.59 -10.86 -3.02
N GLN A 291 -6.02 -12.08 -3.36
CA GLN A 291 -6.35 -12.43 -4.74
C GLN A 291 -7.53 -11.60 -5.27
N LEU A 292 -8.60 -11.43 -4.47
CA LEU A 292 -9.75 -10.64 -4.86
C LEU A 292 -9.37 -9.17 -5.08
N ILE A 293 -8.48 -8.61 -4.25
CA ILE A 293 -7.94 -7.26 -4.47
C ILE A 293 -7.29 -7.18 -5.85
N LEU A 294 -6.39 -8.11 -6.17
CA LEU A 294 -5.72 -8.13 -7.48
C LEU A 294 -6.71 -8.26 -8.65
N GLU A 295 -7.70 -9.15 -8.55
CA GLU A 295 -8.76 -9.32 -9.56
C GLU A 295 -9.56 -8.04 -9.80
N GLN A 296 -9.77 -7.25 -8.74
CA GLN A 296 -10.56 -6.03 -8.79
C GLN A 296 -9.72 -4.79 -9.11
N MET A 297 -8.39 -4.91 -9.18
CA MET A 297 -7.50 -3.81 -9.56
C MET A 297 -7.34 -3.62 -11.07
N ASP A 298 -7.78 -4.59 -11.87
CA ASP A 298 -7.64 -4.56 -13.33
C ASP A 298 -8.33 -3.32 -13.94
N GLY A 299 -7.62 -2.60 -14.82
CA GLY A 299 -8.12 -1.39 -15.49
C GLY A 299 -8.01 -0.06 -14.71
N PHE A 300 -7.48 -0.03 -13.47
CA PHE A 300 -7.33 1.21 -12.69
C PHE A 300 -5.86 1.64 -12.55
N ALA A 301 -5.54 2.87 -12.94
CA ALA A 301 -4.15 3.37 -13.07
C ALA A 301 -3.71 4.45 -12.05
N SER A 302 -4.57 4.96 -11.16
CA SER A 302 -4.15 6.07 -10.27
C SER A 302 -3.26 5.65 -9.09
N ARG A 303 -2.39 6.57 -8.62
CA ARG A 303 -1.46 6.42 -7.48
C ARG A 303 -2.12 5.91 -6.18
N LYS A 304 -3.44 6.09 -5.99
CA LYS A 304 -4.13 5.53 -4.82
C LYS A 304 -4.15 4.00 -4.83
N PHE A 305 -4.35 3.38 -6.01
CA PHE A 305 -4.29 1.93 -6.17
C PHE A 305 -2.87 1.39 -6.02
N SER A 306 -1.85 2.19 -6.33
CA SER A 306 -0.44 1.84 -6.09
C SER A 306 -0.21 1.44 -4.64
N ASN A 307 -0.72 2.26 -3.72
CA ASN A 307 -0.55 2.01 -2.31
C ASN A 307 -1.23 0.70 -1.89
N VAL A 308 -2.46 0.45 -2.35
CA VAL A 308 -3.18 -0.79 -2.06
C VAL A 308 -2.42 -2.01 -2.61
N PHE A 309 -1.90 -1.94 -3.84
CA PHE A 309 -1.10 -2.99 -4.45
C PHE A 309 0.11 -3.35 -3.59
N PHE A 310 0.93 -2.35 -3.24
CA PHE A 310 2.14 -2.56 -2.46
C PHE A 310 1.86 -3.04 -1.05
N LYS A 311 0.86 -2.47 -0.37
CA LYS A 311 0.45 -2.94 0.96
C LYS A 311 -0.05 -4.38 0.93
N THR A 312 -0.79 -4.78 -0.12
CA THR A 312 -1.26 -6.16 -0.29
C THR A 312 -0.08 -7.11 -0.50
N PHE A 313 0.88 -6.73 -1.35
CA PHE A 313 2.07 -7.54 -1.61
C PHE A 313 2.98 -7.65 -0.37
N GLN A 314 3.14 -6.57 0.39
CA GLN A 314 3.85 -6.54 1.67
C GLN A 314 3.17 -7.45 2.70
N LEU A 315 1.83 -7.41 2.80
CA LEU A 315 1.06 -8.26 3.71
C LEU A 315 1.24 -9.74 3.41
N ILE A 316 1.15 -10.13 2.13
CA ILE A 316 1.43 -11.52 1.72
C ILE A 316 2.86 -11.90 2.10
N THR A 317 3.83 -11.01 1.87
CA THR A 317 5.25 -11.25 2.19
C THR A 317 5.41 -11.49 3.70
N HIS A 318 4.83 -10.62 4.52
CA HIS A 318 4.87 -10.73 5.97
C HIS A 318 4.22 -12.04 6.45
N PHE A 319 3.05 -12.39 5.92
CA PHE A 319 2.38 -13.65 6.22
C PHE A 319 3.32 -14.85 6.02
N PHE A 320 3.91 -14.99 4.83
CA PHE A 320 4.78 -16.14 4.55
C PHE A 320 6.06 -16.14 5.38
N VAL A 321 6.66 -14.97 5.65
CA VAL A 321 7.83 -14.88 6.53
C VAL A 321 7.45 -15.39 7.93
N MET A 322 6.33 -14.93 8.49
CA MET A 322 5.84 -15.41 9.79
C MET A 322 5.54 -16.91 9.77
N THR A 323 4.94 -17.42 8.69
CA THR A 323 4.72 -18.86 8.49
C THR A 323 6.03 -19.64 8.50
N VAL A 324 7.09 -19.10 7.88
CA VAL A 324 8.42 -19.72 7.85
C VAL A 324 9.14 -19.68 9.20
N LEU A 325 8.75 -18.81 10.12
CA LEU A 325 9.32 -18.76 11.46
C LEU A 325 8.70 -19.77 12.42
N ASN A 326 7.50 -20.28 12.10
CA ASN A 326 6.87 -21.31 12.92
C ASN A 326 7.68 -22.64 12.92
N PRO A 327 7.57 -23.46 13.98
CA PRO A 327 8.27 -24.75 14.04
C PRO A 327 8.00 -25.64 12.81
N PRO A 328 8.96 -26.47 12.35
CA PRO A 328 8.81 -27.24 11.11
C PRO A 328 7.57 -28.16 11.04
N ASN A 329 7.10 -28.65 12.20
CA ASN A 329 5.97 -29.58 12.32
C ASN A 329 4.65 -28.89 12.73
N SER A 330 4.62 -27.56 12.74
CA SER A 330 3.44 -26.79 13.13
C SER A 330 2.39 -26.80 12.00
N PRO A 331 1.08 -26.79 12.33
CA PRO A 331 0.02 -26.79 11.32
C PRO A 331 0.08 -25.56 10.40
N GLU A 332 0.57 -24.43 10.90
CA GLU A 332 0.74 -23.17 10.15
C GLU A 332 1.66 -23.36 8.95
N ARG A 333 2.66 -24.27 9.02
CA ARG A 333 3.55 -24.58 7.89
C ARG A 333 2.80 -25.17 6.68
N GLY A 334 1.60 -25.71 6.88
CA GLY A 334 0.72 -26.17 5.80
C GLY A 334 0.28 -25.05 4.86
N GLU A 335 0.33 -23.79 5.30
CA GLU A 335 0.00 -22.61 4.50
C GLU A 335 1.06 -22.31 3.41
N LEU A 336 2.25 -22.92 3.49
CA LEU A 336 3.29 -22.88 2.44
C LEU A 336 2.95 -23.85 1.30
N SER A 337 1.79 -23.64 0.67
CA SER A 337 1.25 -24.47 -0.41
C SER A 337 1.46 -23.83 -1.78
N TYR A 338 1.45 -24.67 -2.83
CA TYR A 338 1.44 -24.20 -4.22
C TYR A 338 0.32 -23.19 -4.48
N THR A 339 -0.90 -23.49 -4.03
CA THR A 339 -2.08 -22.63 -4.21
C THR A 339 -1.89 -21.24 -3.63
N ASN A 340 -1.37 -21.14 -2.41
CA ASN A 340 -1.15 -19.84 -1.77
C ASN A 340 -0.02 -19.05 -2.46
N LEU A 341 1.01 -19.71 -2.99
CA LEU A 341 2.13 -19.05 -3.66
C LEU A 341 1.85 -18.66 -5.11
N MET A 342 0.81 -19.21 -5.72
CA MET A 342 0.30 -18.69 -6.98
C MET A 342 -0.21 -17.25 -6.86
N ILE A 343 -0.64 -16.82 -5.67
CA ILE A 343 -1.16 -15.47 -5.46
C ILE A 343 -0.07 -14.41 -5.63
N PRO A 344 1.05 -14.39 -4.87
CA PRO A 344 2.13 -13.44 -5.11
C PRO A 344 2.72 -13.56 -6.52
N THR A 345 2.69 -14.76 -7.11
CA THR A 345 3.10 -14.97 -8.51
C THR A 345 2.24 -14.18 -9.51
N LYS A 346 0.93 -14.04 -9.26
CA LYS A 346 0.05 -13.17 -10.06
C LYS A 346 0.44 -11.69 -9.92
N PHE A 347 0.82 -11.23 -8.72
CA PHE A 347 1.32 -9.86 -8.52
C PHE A 347 2.61 -9.61 -9.29
N ILE A 348 3.54 -10.58 -9.30
CA ILE A 348 4.77 -10.52 -10.11
C ILE A 348 4.44 -10.44 -11.61
N ALA A 349 3.45 -11.20 -12.08
CA ALA A 349 3.07 -11.19 -13.50
C ALA A 349 2.49 -9.83 -13.95
N SER A 350 1.73 -9.15 -13.08
CA SER A 350 1.07 -7.87 -13.39
C SER A 350 1.97 -6.63 -13.24
N ILE A 351 3.25 -6.80 -12.90
CA ILE A 351 4.09 -5.66 -12.49
C ILE A 351 4.52 -4.75 -13.64
N ASN A 352 4.77 -5.30 -14.83
CA ASN A 352 5.18 -4.49 -15.97
C ASN A 352 4.03 -3.57 -16.39
N ASP A 353 2.81 -4.11 -16.51
CA ASP A 353 1.61 -3.31 -16.78
C ASP A 353 1.44 -2.17 -15.76
N TYR A 354 1.73 -2.47 -14.49
CA TYR A 354 1.64 -1.50 -13.41
C TYR A 354 2.67 -0.36 -13.51
N PHE A 355 3.93 -0.64 -13.88
CA PHE A 355 4.97 0.39 -14.01
C PHE A 355 4.94 1.11 -15.37
N ASP A 356 4.53 0.46 -16.44
CA ASP A 356 4.47 1.04 -17.79
C ASP A 356 3.26 1.99 -17.96
N SER A 357 2.17 1.76 -17.21
CA SER A 357 0.95 2.56 -17.30
C SER A 357 0.94 3.83 -16.44
N ARG A 358 1.98 4.09 -15.62
CA ARG A 358 1.92 5.11 -14.55
C ARG A 358 3.08 6.09 -14.58
N ASP A 359 2.75 7.34 -14.90
CA ASP A 359 3.65 8.49 -14.74
C ASP A 359 3.86 8.77 -13.22
N GLY A 360 5.12 8.76 -12.76
CA GLY A 360 5.49 9.17 -11.39
C GLY A 360 5.59 8.09 -10.31
N CYS A 361 5.75 6.80 -10.66
CA CYS A 361 6.22 5.81 -9.68
C CYS A 361 7.72 6.04 -9.39
N ASP A 362 8.09 6.17 -8.12
CA ASP A 362 9.45 6.54 -7.72
C ASP A 362 10.40 5.33 -7.65
N ASP A 363 11.71 5.61 -7.65
CA ASP A 363 12.75 4.57 -7.51
C ASP A 363 12.66 3.82 -6.17
N GLU A 364 11.96 4.36 -5.18
CA GLU A 364 11.76 3.71 -3.88
C GLU A 364 10.75 2.57 -3.99
N ASP A 365 9.62 2.77 -4.67
CA ASP A 365 8.62 1.74 -4.95
C ASP A 365 9.22 0.57 -5.74
N ARG A 366 10.06 0.85 -6.76
CA ARG A 366 10.81 -0.19 -7.49
C ARG A 366 11.70 -1.00 -6.54
N ARG A 367 12.48 -0.33 -5.70
CA ARG A 367 13.37 -1.00 -4.72
C ARG A 367 12.61 -1.84 -3.71
N ARG A 368 11.48 -1.36 -3.21
CA ARG A 368 10.59 -2.12 -2.31
C ARG A 368 10.05 -3.36 -3.01
N PHE A 369 9.59 -3.22 -4.26
CA PHE A 369 9.09 -4.36 -5.04
C PHE A 369 10.15 -5.44 -5.22
N VAL A 370 11.37 -5.06 -5.66
CA VAL A 370 12.47 -6.00 -5.85
C VAL A 370 12.82 -6.71 -4.54
N ALA A 371 12.74 -5.99 -3.41
CA ALA A 371 12.93 -6.61 -2.09
C ALA A 371 11.88 -7.68 -1.79
N TYR A 372 10.59 -7.40 -1.99
CA TYR A 372 9.53 -8.39 -1.80
C TYR A 372 9.65 -9.57 -2.77
N ALA A 373 9.91 -9.32 -4.06
CA ALA A 373 10.14 -10.37 -5.05
C ALA A 373 11.32 -11.28 -4.67
N CYS A 374 12.39 -10.70 -4.11
CA CYS A 374 13.52 -11.45 -3.58
C CYS A 374 13.09 -12.39 -2.44
N VAL A 375 12.27 -11.92 -1.49
CA VAL A 375 11.69 -12.77 -0.42
C VAL A 375 10.93 -13.97 -1.00
N TYR A 376 10.11 -13.76 -2.02
CA TYR A 376 9.40 -14.88 -2.63
C TYR A 376 10.30 -15.86 -3.35
N LEU A 377 11.37 -15.42 -3.99
CA LEU A 377 12.36 -16.32 -4.58
C LEU A 377 13.06 -17.18 -3.52
N PHE A 378 13.32 -16.63 -2.33
CA PHE A 378 13.77 -17.43 -1.17
C PHE A 378 12.70 -18.44 -0.72
N LEU A 379 11.44 -18.04 -0.67
CA LEU A 379 10.34 -18.95 -0.30
C LEU A 379 10.19 -20.09 -1.33
N LEU A 380 10.30 -19.77 -2.62
CA LEU A 380 10.25 -20.73 -3.71
C LEU A 380 11.40 -21.73 -3.65
N SER A 381 12.64 -21.27 -3.39
CA SER A 381 13.79 -22.18 -3.22
C SER A 381 13.59 -23.11 -2.03
N TYR A 382 13.08 -22.59 -0.91
CA TYR A 382 12.80 -23.35 0.29
C TYR A 382 11.74 -24.45 0.11
N ILE A 383 10.64 -24.16 -0.58
CA ILE A 383 9.58 -25.16 -0.80
C ILE A 383 9.81 -26.06 -2.00
N SER A 384 10.74 -25.70 -2.90
CA SER A 384 10.98 -26.41 -4.16
C SER A 384 11.09 -27.92 -3.98
N PRO A 385 11.76 -28.48 -2.93
CA PRO A 385 11.80 -29.93 -2.74
C PRO A 385 10.44 -30.61 -2.58
N ARG A 386 9.38 -29.88 -2.22
CA ARG A 386 8.02 -30.38 -1.96
C ARG A 386 7.09 -30.28 -3.17
N LEU A 387 7.49 -29.53 -4.19
CA LEU A 387 6.68 -29.25 -5.38
C LEU A 387 6.95 -30.25 -6.50
N THR A 388 5.93 -30.53 -7.29
CA THR A 388 6.07 -31.23 -8.58
C THR A 388 6.80 -30.36 -9.60
N ASN A 389 7.35 -30.97 -10.65
CA ASN A 389 8.03 -30.20 -11.71
C ASN A 389 7.09 -29.22 -12.43
N GLU A 390 5.82 -29.59 -12.61
CA GLU A 390 4.81 -28.72 -13.25
C GLU A 390 4.49 -27.50 -12.37
N GLU A 391 4.29 -27.71 -11.06
CA GLU A 391 4.07 -26.63 -10.10
C GLU A 391 5.26 -25.66 -10.04
N LYS A 392 6.49 -26.19 -10.04
CA LYS A 392 7.70 -25.37 -10.11
C LYS A 392 7.72 -24.51 -11.35
N GLN A 393 7.46 -25.10 -12.52
CA GLN A 393 7.49 -24.38 -13.79
C GLN A 393 6.48 -23.22 -13.78
N LYS A 394 5.24 -23.47 -13.32
CA LYS A 394 4.18 -22.45 -13.25
C LYS A 394 4.51 -21.31 -12.29
N LEU A 395 5.16 -21.62 -11.16
CA LEU A 395 5.61 -20.61 -10.20
C LEU A 395 6.82 -19.84 -10.74
N GLU A 396 7.78 -20.51 -11.37
CA GLU A 396 9.06 -19.92 -11.82
C GLU A 396 8.92 -19.02 -13.05
N GLU A 397 7.98 -19.31 -13.97
CA GLU A 397 7.85 -18.61 -15.25
C GLU A 397 7.61 -17.09 -15.10
N PRO A 398 6.65 -16.61 -14.28
CA PRO A 398 6.46 -15.18 -14.08
C PRO A 398 7.66 -14.48 -13.45
N TYR A 399 8.38 -15.15 -12.55
CA TYR A 399 9.61 -14.62 -11.98
C TYR A 399 10.74 -14.55 -13.00
N SER A 400 10.85 -15.52 -13.92
CA SER A 400 11.82 -15.46 -15.01
C SER A 400 11.56 -14.26 -15.92
N HIS A 401 10.31 -14.02 -16.29
CA HIS A 401 9.93 -12.85 -17.06
C HIS A 401 10.25 -11.54 -16.32
N PHE A 402 9.88 -11.46 -15.03
CA PHE A 402 10.20 -10.32 -14.18
C PHE A 402 11.70 -10.07 -14.09
N ILE A 403 12.51 -11.08 -13.76
CA ILE A 403 13.95 -10.94 -13.58
C ILE A 403 14.65 -10.43 -14.85
N ARG A 404 14.20 -10.87 -16.04
CA ARG A 404 14.80 -10.49 -17.32
C ARG A 404 14.41 -9.10 -17.78
N ASN A 405 13.18 -8.67 -17.47
CA ASN A 405 12.59 -7.48 -18.08
C ASN A 405 12.44 -6.31 -17.10
N PHE A 406 12.39 -6.57 -15.79
CA PHE A 406 12.15 -5.58 -14.74
C PHE A 406 13.46 -5.02 -14.17
N SER A 407 14.37 -4.54 -15.01
CA SER A 407 15.62 -3.92 -14.55
C SER A 407 16.03 -2.79 -15.47
N PRO A 408 15.60 -1.54 -15.17
CA PRO A 408 16.22 -0.35 -15.75
C PRO A 408 17.73 -0.36 -15.50
N GLU A 409 18.50 0.33 -16.36
CA GLU A 409 19.94 0.45 -16.17
C GLU A 409 20.28 0.97 -14.76
N ARG A 410 21.30 0.39 -14.13
CA ARG A 410 21.83 0.80 -12.82
C ARG A 410 20.85 0.67 -11.64
N THR A 411 20.05 -0.39 -11.60
CA THR A 411 19.09 -0.64 -10.51
C THR A 411 19.52 -1.80 -9.61
N THR A 412 19.15 -1.73 -8.33
CA THR A 412 19.38 -2.84 -7.39
C THR A 412 18.51 -4.03 -7.79
N THR A 413 19.11 -5.10 -8.31
CA THR A 413 18.41 -6.33 -8.75
C THR A 413 18.22 -7.34 -7.61
N VAL A 414 17.44 -8.40 -7.87
CA VAL A 414 17.26 -9.50 -6.90
C VAL A 414 18.58 -10.17 -6.50
N LEU A 415 19.57 -10.26 -7.41
CA LEU A 415 20.88 -10.84 -7.09
C LEU A 415 21.67 -9.96 -6.10
N HIS A 416 21.58 -8.64 -6.21
CA HIS A 416 22.19 -7.72 -5.24
C HIS A 416 21.60 -7.94 -3.84
N LEU A 417 20.29 -8.13 -3.74
CA LEU A 417 19.62 -8.38 -2.46
C LEU A 417 19.90 -9.79 -1.93
N ALA A 418 19.98 -10.78 -2.82
CA ALA A 418 20.24 -12.16 -2.44
C ALA A 418 21.57 -12.32 -1.69
N VAL A 419 22.64 -11.68 -2.19
CA VAL A 419 23.97 -11.76 -1.57
C VAL A 419 24.07 -11.02 -0.23
N LEU A 420 23.32 -9.93 -0.04
CA LEU A 420 23.34 -9.16 1.22
C LEU A 420 22.67 -9.94 2.37
N GLY A 421 21.75 -10.84 2.07
CA GLY A 421 21.08 -11.70 3.05
C GLY A 421 20.52 -10.91 4.25
N ARG A 422 20.89 -11.36 5.47
CA ARG A 422 20.41 -10.88 6.80
C ARG A 422 20.50 -9.36 7.08
N GLU A 423 21.13 -8.53 6.25
CA GLU A 423 21.34 -7.09 6.56
C GLU A 423 20.09 -6.20 6.43
N ARG A 424 18.93 -6.74 6.02
CA ARG A 424 17.67 -5.97 5.84
C ARG A 424 16.46 -6.43 6.67
N ASN A 425 16.64 -6.97 7.88
CA ASN A 425 15.52 -7.43 8.74
C ASN A 425 14.60 -8.50 8.09
N LEU A 426 15.10 -9.24 7.09
CA LEU A 426 14.46 -10.47 6.66
C LEU A 426 14.72 -11.48 7.76
N VAL A 427 13.71 -11.71 8.60
CA VAL A 427 13.77 -12.54 9.80
C VAL A 427 14.01 -13.98 9.37
N THR A 428 15.25 -14.42 9.26
CA THR A 428 15.58 -15.82 8.99
C THR A 428 17.06 -16.08 9.17
N GLU A 429 17.33 -16.88 10.18
CA GLU A 429 18.69 -17.21 10.55
C GLU A 429 19.34 -18.26 9.63
N ASN A 430 18.58 -18.90 8.75
CA ASN A 430 19.00 -20.07 7.97
C ASN A 430 18.49 -20.03 6.52
N TYR A 431 18.70 -18.95 5.78
CA TYR A 431 18.42 -18.99 4.34
C TYR A 431 19.64 -19.45 3.55
N GLU A 432 19.33 -20.40 2.68
CA GLU A 432 20.13 -20.95 1.61
C GLU A 432 20.34 -19.90 0.48
N VAL A 433 21.16 -18.88 0.77
CA VAL A 433 21.71 -17.87 -0.16
C VAL A 433 22.20 -18.54 -1.44
N LEU A 434 22.93 -19.66 -1.34
CA LEU A 434 23.46 -20.36 -2.51
C LEU A 434 22.34 -20.88 -3.40
N GLN A 435 21.38 -21.60 -2.84
CA GLN A 435 20.28 -22.21 -3.60
C GLN A 435 19.38 -21.14 -4.21
N THR A 436 19.16 -20.04 -3.50
CA THR A 436 18.37 -18.92 -4.02
C THR A 436 19.10 -18.18 -5.14
N LEU A 437 20.40 -17.97 -4.99
CA LEU A 437 21.25 -17.40 -6.04
C LEU A 437 21.26 -18.29 -7.29
N GLN A 438 21.40 -19.61 -7.13
CA GLN A 438 21.32 -20.57 -8.22
C GLN A 438 19.94 -20.55 -8.91
N LEU A 439 18.84 -20.44 -8.15
CA LEU A 439 17.51 -20.28 -8.70
C LEU A 439 17.41 -18.99 -9.53
N MET A 440 17.84 -17.84 -8.99
CA MET A 440 17.80 -16.56 -9.72
C MET A 440 18.60 -16.60 -11.01
N LEU A 441 19.80 -17.19 -10.99
CA LEU A 441 20.62 -17.39 -12.20
C LEU A 441 19.92 -18.31 -13.21
N LYS A 442 19.33 -19.42 -12.76
CA LYS A 442 18.52 -20.32 -13.60
C LYS A 442 17.36 -19.59 -14.26
N LEU A 443 16.72 -18.65 -13.56
CA LEU A 443 15.62 -17.84 -14.10
C LEU A 443 16.08 -16.75 -15.07
N GLY A 444 17.40 -16.55 -15.23
CA GLY A 444 18.00 -15.62 -16.18
C GLY A 444 18.39 -14.26 -15.59
N ALA A 445 18.63 -14.19 -14.28
CA ALA A 445 19.19 -12.98 -13.68
C ALA A 445 20.59 -12.71 -14.23
N ASP A 446 20.84 -11.46 -14.65
CA ASP A 446 22.16 -11.04 -15.13
C ASP A 446 23.13 -10.88 -13.94
N PRO A 447 24.16 -11.73 -13.82
CA PRO A 447 25.15 -11.62 -12.75
C PRO A 447 26.04 -10.36 -12.88
N LYS A 448 26.09 -9.75 -14.07
CA LYS A 448 26.86 -8.54 -14.39
C LYS A 448 26.06 -7.25 -14.20
N ALA A 449 24.77 -7.34 -13.86
CA ALA A 449 23.95 -6.18 -13.57
C ALA A 449 24.59 -5.33 -12.48
N ILE A 450 24.50 -4.00 -12.61
CA ILE A 450 25.06 -3.04 -11.67
C ILE A 450 23.94 -2.29 -10.93
N ASP A 451 24.17 -2.01 -9.65
CA ASP A 451 23.30 -1.16 -8.83
C ASP A 451 23.51 0.34 -9.10
N GLU A 452 22.82 1.18 -8.31
CA GLU A 452 22.89 2.64 -8.37
C GLU A 452 24.31 3.22 -8.18
N LYS A 453 25.24 2.43 -7.61
CA LYS A 453 26.64 2.79 -7.35
C LYS A 453 27.61 2.14 -8.33
N GLY A 454 27.09 1.53 -9.41
CA GLY A 454 27.90 0.80 -10.38
C GLY A 454 28.44 -0.54 -9.84
N ARG A 455 27.91 -1.05 -8.72
CA ARG A 455 28.41 -2.28 -8.11
C ARG A 455 27.64 -3.47 -8.64
N THR A 456 28.34 -4.55 -8.97
CA THR A 456 27.70 -5.85 -9.27
C THR A 456 27.37 -6.61 -7.98
N PRO A 457 26.54 -7.67 -8.01
CA PRO A 457 26.34 -8.55 -6.86
C PRO A 457 27.66 -9.09 -6.29
N LEU A 458 28.65 -9.35 -7.14
CA LEU A 458 29.97 -9.84 -6.71
C LEU A 458 30.76 -8.78 -5.91
N HIS A 459 30.59 -7.48 -6.20
CA HIS A 459 31.18 -6.41 -5.37
C HIS A 459 30.61 -6.42 -3.97
N LEU A 460 29.28 -6.58 -3.84
CA LEU A 460 28.61 -6.64 -2.55
C LEU A 460 29.08 -7.86 -1.75
N LEU A 461 29.11 -9.03 -2.40
CA LEU A 461 29.55 -10.28 -1.79
C LEU A 461 31.01 -10.21 -1.28
N ALA A 462 31.93 -9.61 -2.05
CA ALA A 462 33.32 -9.40 -1.65
C ALA A 462 33.48 -8.48 -0.42
N GLY A 463 32.50 -7.61 -0.16
CA GLY A 463 32.48 -6.69 0.98
C GLY A 463 31.98 -7.31 2.29
N LEU A 464 31.41 -8.52 2.25
CA LEU A 464 30.77 -9.13 3.40
C LEU A 464 31.77 -9.74 4.38
N LYS A 465 31.52 -9.56 5.68
CA LYS A 465 32.27 -10.24 6.77
C LYS A 465 31.85 -11.70 6.98
N ARG A 466 31.30 -12.34 5.95
CA ARG A 466 30.76 -13.71 5.99
C ARG A 466 31.48 -14.69 5.07
N LEU A 467 32.60 -14.26 4.46
CA LEU A 467 33.36 -15.08 3.50
C LEU A 467 34.01 -16.33 4.13
N HIS A 468 34.00 -16.48 5.45
CA HIS A 468 34.41 -17.73 6.12
C HIS A 468 33.33 -18.82 6.09
N LEU A 469 32.07 -18.47 5.80
CA LEU A 469 30.97 -19.42 5.72
C LEU A 469 31.00 -20.14 4.37
N GLU A 470 30.90 -21.47 4.40
CA GLU A 470 30.96 -22.33 3.20
C GLU A 470 29.99 -21.90 2.12
N GLU A 471 28.76 -21.58 2.51
CA GLU A 471 27.71 -21.13 1.62
C GLU A 471 28.10 -19.86 0.83
N TYR A 472 28.72 -18.88 1.50
CA TYR A 472 29.13 -17.63 0.85
C TYR A 472 30.36 -17.85 -0.04
N ILE A 473 31.23 -18.81 0.30
CA ILE A 473 32.33 -19.24 -0.56
C ILE A 473 31.78 -19.86 -1.85
N LEU A 474 30.76 -20.70 -1.75
CA LEU A 474 30.10 -21.33 -2.89
C LEU A 474 29.36 -20.28 -3.74
N ALA A 475 28.61 -19.37 -3.12
CA ALA A 475 27.96 -18.27 -3.82
C ALA A 475 28.97 -17.38 -4.58
N PHE A 476 30.16 -17.17 -3.99
CA PHE A 476 31.24 -16.42 -4.65
C PHE A 476 31.76 -17.17 -5.88
N LYS A 477 31.99 -18.49 -5.77
CA LYS A 477 32.39 -19.34 -6.90
C LYS A 477 31.35 -19.32 -8.01
N GLU A 478 30.06 -19.44 -7.68
CA GLU A 478 28.98 -19.38 -8.66
C GLU A 478 28.99 -18.08 -9.45
N LEU A 479 29.11 -16.92 -8.78
CA LEU A 479 29.14 -15.63 -9.46
C LEU A 479 30.41 -15.43 -10.31
N VAL A 480 31.56 -15.92 -9.87
CA VAL A 480 32.81 -15.91 -10.68
C VAL A 480 32.65 -16.79 -11.92
N ASN A 481 32.03 -17.96 -11.76
CA ASN A 481 31.76 -18.87 -12.88
C ASN A 481 30.71 -18.30 -13.85
N ALA A 482 29.81 -17.44 -13.37
CA ALA A 482 28.82 -16.72 -14.17
C ALA A 482 29.42 -15.51 -14.94
N GLU A 483 30.71 -15.56 -15.25
CA GLU A 483 31.48 -14.57 -16.01
C GLU A 483 31.59 -13.17 -15.36
N CYS A 484 31.37 -13.03 -14.05
CA CYS A 484 31.66 -11.76 -13.38
C CYS A 484 33.17 -11.48 -13.37
N HIS A 485 33.58 -10.38 -14.00
CA HIS A 485 34.97 -9.95 -13.97
C HIS A 485 35.36 -9.45 -12.57
N LEU A 486 36.49 -9.96 -12.07
CA LEU A 486 37.07 -9.61 -10.77
C LEU A 486 37.64 -8.18 -10.74
N ASP A 487 37.81 -7.56 -11.90
CA ASP A 487 38.33 -6.20 -12.07
C ASP A 487 37.33 -5.22 -12.68
N SER A 488 36.06 -5.62 -12.79
CA SER A 488 34.97 -4.66 -12.96
C SER A 488 35.04 -3.63 -11.83
N ALA A 489 34.90 -2.36 -12.18
CA ALA A 489 35.00 -1.24 -11.26
C ALA A 489 33.64 -0.58 -11.03
N ALA A 490 33.32 -0.31 -9.77
CA ALA A 490 32.19 0.52 -9.37
C ALA A 490 32.48 2.02 -9.60
N ASP A 491 31.51 2.88 -9.33
CA ASP A 491 31.62 4.33 -9.57
C ASP A 491 32.69 5.02 -8.73
N ASP A 492 32.95 4.48 -7.53
CA ASP A 492 34.04 4.92 -6.67
C ASP A 492 35.43 4.48 -7.19
N GLY A 493 35.46 3.60 -8.19
CA GLY A 493 36.65 3.00 -8.80
C GLY A 493 37.14 1.75 -8.08
N GLU A 494 36.44 1.29 -7.04
CA GLU A 494 36.74 0.03 -6.37
C GLU A 494 36.38 -1.15 -7.28
N THR A 495 37.25 -2.17 -7.32
CA THR A 495 36.96 -3.43 -7.97
C THR A 495 36.60 -4.51 -6.96
N VAL A 496 36.03 -5.61 -7.45
CA VAL A 496 35.81 -6.80 -6.63
C VAL A 496 37.10 -7.21 -5.90
N LEU A 497 38.25 -7.22 -6.59
CA LEU A 497 39.53 -7.55 -5.95
C LEU A 497 39.99 -6.53 -4.91
N SER A 498 39.81 -5.22 -5.15
CA SER A 498 40.21 -4.21 -4.16
C SER A 498 39.35 -4.30 -2.90
N ILE A 499 38.04 -4.51 -3.06
CA ILE A 499 37.12 -4.73 -1.95
C ILE A 499 37.49 -6.02 -1.21
N LEU A 500 37.68 -7.13 -1.93
CA LEU A 500 38.05 -8.42 -1.34
C LEU A 500 39.36 -8.32 -0.53
N LYS A 501 40.42 -7.73 -1.10
CA LYS A 501 41.69 -7.50 -0.40
C LYS A 501 41.45 -6.72 0.91
N LYS A 502 40.70 -5.62 0.86
CA LYS A 502 40.37 -4.81 2.06
C LYS A 502 39.57 -5.60 3.09
N THR A 503 38.60 -6.41 2.66
CA THR A 503 37.80 -7.26 3.53
C THR A 503 38.68 -8.30 4.22
N LEU A 504 39.55 -8.99 3.48
CA LEU A 504 40.46 -10.00 4.02
C LEU A 504 41.50 -9.41 4.98
N MET A 505 42.03 -8.22 4.71
CA MET A 505 42.94 -7.52 5.63
C MET A 505 42.28 -7.21 6.99
N ARG A 506 40.95 -7.07 7.03
CA ARG A 506 40.20 -6.86 8.29
C ARG A 506 39.99 -8.14 9.10
N TYR A 507 40.20 -9.32 8.51
CA TYR A 507 40.16 -10.59 9.25
C TYR A 507 41.40 -10.78 10.14
N GLY A 508 42.48 -10.03 9.93
CA GLY A 508 43.69 -10.15 10.76
C GLY A 508 44.27 -11.57 10.73
N ASP A 509 44.43 -12.18 11.90
CA ASP A 509 44.91 -13.57 12.07
C ASP A 509 43.80 -14.63 11.91
N ASP A 510 42.54 -14.22 11.66
CA ASP A 510 41.45 -15.16 11.44
C ASP A 510 41.67 -15.98 10.15
N TYR A 511 41.12 -17.19 10.13
CA TYR A 511 41.24 -18.10 8.98
C TYR A 511 40.69 -17.47 7.69
N VAL A 512 41.59 -17.26 6.72
CA VAL A 512 41.25 -16.89 5.36
C VAL A 512 41.20 -18.15 4.49
N HIS A 513 40.05 -18.41 3.88
CA HIS A 513 39.87 -19.58 3.04
C HIS A 513 40.83 -19.56 1.82
N PRO A 514 41.57 -20.66 1.51
CA PRO A 514 42.58 -20.70 0.44
C PRO A 514 42.11 -20.24 -0.94
N TYR A 515 40.83 -20.48 -1.23
CA TYR A 515 40.18 -19.98 -2.45
C TYR A 515 40.37 -18.46 -2.64
N PHE A 516 40.15 -17.65 -1.60
CA PHE A 516 40.29 -16.20 -1.73
C PHE A 516 41.75 -15.75 -1.81
N VAL A 517 42.67 -16.46 -1.13
CA VAL A 517 44.12 -16.24 -1.25
C VAL A 517 44.57 -16.48 -2.69
N SER A 518 44.04 -17.51 -3.34
CA SER A 518 44.30 -17.77 -4.76
C SER A 518 43.78 -16.63 -5.64
N LEU A 519 42.56 -16.14 -5.39
CA LEU A 519 41.94 -15.07 -6.18
C LEU A 519 42.70 -13.74 -6.10
N ILE A 520 43.10 -13.30 -4.91
CA ILE A 520 43.82 -12.02 -4.74
C ILE A 520 45.22 -12.03 -5.39
N ASN A 521 45.77 -13.22 -5.61
CA ASN A 521 47.07 -13.45 -6.27
C ASN A 521 46.92 -13.90 -7.74
N THR A 522 45.68 -13.94 -8.26
CA THR A 522 45.42 -14.39 -9.63
C THR A 522 45.89 -13.35 -10.64
N VAL A 523 46.58 -13.81 -11.68
CA VAL A 523 46.91 -13.00 -12.86
C VAL A 523 45.67 -12.89 -13.74
N LEU A 524 45.22 -11.67 -14.03
CA LEU A 524 44.03 -11.44 -14.83
C LEU A 524 44.28 -11.76 -16.31
N PRO A 525 43.23 -12.05 -17.10
CA PRO A 525 43.38 -12.22 -18.56
C PRO A 525 44.00 -10.98 -19.22
N LEU A 526 44.73 -11.17 -20.33
CA LEU A 526 45.34 -10.04 -21.08
C LEU A 526 44.30 -9.00 -21.53
N SER A 527 43.07 -9.44 -21.82
CA SER A 527 41.95 -8.57 -22.18
C SER A 527 41.62 -7.54 -21.09
N CYS A 528 41.71 -7.95 -19.81
CA CYS A 528 41.52 -7.07 -18.65
C CYS A 528 42.64 -6.02 -18.55
N TYR A 529 43.90 -6.44 -18.72
CA TYR A 529 45.04 -5.51 -18.74
C TYR A 529 44.94 -4.51 -19.90
N ALA A 530 44.54 -4.97 -21.09
CA ALA A 530 44.35 -4.10 -22.26
C ALA A 530 43.23 -3.08 -22.01
N ALA A 531 42.09 -3.51 -21.46
CA ALA A 531 40.98 -2.63 -21.09
C ALA A 531 41.41 -1.56 -20.08
N ARG A 532 42.19 -1.93 -19.05
CA ARG A 532 42.77 -0.98 -18.08
C ARG A 532 43.65 0.06 -18.74
N VAL A 533 44.52 -0.33 -19.68
CA VAL A 533 45.38 0.61 -20.41
C VAL A 533 44.54 1.60 -21.22
N ILE A 534 43.52 1.11 -21.93
CA ILE A 534 42.60 1.95 -22.71
C ILE A 534 41.92 2.99 -21.79
N ARG A 535 41.37 2.56 -20.67
CA ARG A 535 40.69 3.44 -19.69
C ARG A 535 41.64 4.43 -19.03
N ARG A 536 42.82 3.97 -18.61
CA ARG A 536 43.85 4.79 -17.94
C ARG A 536 44.32 5.94 -18.82
N HIS A 537 44.53 5.67 -20.10
CA HIS A 537 45.05 6.67 -21.04
C HIS A 537 43.94 7.48 -21.72
N GLY A 538 42.68 7.29 -21.34
CA GLY A 538 41.54 7.98 -21.95
C GLY A 538 41.44 7.73 -23.45
N ILE A 539 41.86 6.55 -23.91
CA ILE A 539 41.84 6.21 -25.34
C ILE A 539 40.38 6.04 -25.75
N PRO A 540 39.86 6.82 -26.73
CA PRO A 540 38.48 6.68 -27.17
C PRO A 540 38.24 5.29 -27.76
N PHE A 541 37.18 4.63 -27.29
CA PHE A 541 36.82 3.25 -27.64
C PHE A 541 35.35 3.12 -28.08
N ASP A 542 34.68 4.26 -28.26
CA ASP A 542 33.33 4.41 -28.79
C ASP A 542 33.30 4.43 -30.33
N GLU A 543 32.10 4.58 -30.90
CA GLU A 543 31.87 4.92 -32.32
C GLU A 543 32.69 4.08 -33.33
N ASP A 544 32.34 2.79 -33.48
CA ASP A 544 32.93 1.81 -34.40
C ASP A 544 34.45 1.53 -34.24
N ARG A 545 35.15 2.19 -33.31
CA ARG A 545 36.61 2.02 -33.12
C ARG A 545 37.00 0.63 -32.62
N ILE A 546 36.14 0.03 -31.80
CA ILE A 546 36.23 -1.38 -31.41
C ILE A 546 34.84 -2.02 -31.47
N PRO A 547 34.76 -3.36 -31.68
CA PRO A 547 33.50 -4.09 -31.66
C PRO A 547 32.67 -3.81 -30.41
N VAL A 548 31.35 -3.67 -30.55
CA VAL A 548 30.40 -3.34 -29.46
C VAL A 548 30.56 -4.24 -28.23
N HIS A 549 30.79 -5.54 -28.43
CA HIS A 549 31.01 -6.48 -27.32
C HIS A 549 32.31 -6.25 -26.53
N LEU A 550 33.31 -5.56 -27.12
CA LEU A 550 34.53 -5.15 -26.42
C LEU A 550 34.38 -3.77 -25.77
N GLN A 551 33.43 -2.94 -26.25
CA GLN A 551 33.14 -1.64 -25.63
C GLN A 551 32.64 -1.83 -24.20
N SER A 552 31.74 -2.79 -23.97
CA SER A 552 31.24 -3.13 -22.62
C SER A 552 32.37 -3.64 -21.71
N LEU A 553 33.27 -4.46 -22.24
CA LEU A 553 34.46 -4.91 -21.52
C LEU A 553 35.35 -3.72 -21.14
N VAL A 554 35.67 -2.81 -22.06
CA VAL A 554 36.50 -1.64 -21.72
C VAL A 554 35.78 -0.73 -20.72
N ALA A 555 34.48 -0.51 -20.90
CA ALA A 555 33.67 0.38 -20.07
C ALA A 555 33.63 -0.07 -18.60
N CYS A 556 33.62 -1.38 -18.31
CA CYS A 556 33.54 -1.88 -16.95
C CYS A 556 34.85 -1.76 -16.14
N HIS A 557 35.98 -1.35 -16.74
CA HIS A 557 37.26 -1.24 -16.04
C HIS A 557 37.53 0.17 -15.48
N SER A 558 38.28 0.24 -14.38
CA SER A 558 38.66 1.52 -13.73
C SER A 558 39.66 2.31 -14.57
N ALA A 559 39.50 3.64 -14.57
CA ALA A 559 40.50 4.59 -15.06
C ALA A 559 41.53 5.01 -13.99
N LYS A 560 41.32 4.63 -12.72
CA LYS A 560 42.21 4.99 -11.59
C LYS A 560 43.36 3.99 -11.45
N ASP A 561 44.51 4.48 -10.99
CA ASP A 561 45.64 3.63 -10.63
C ASP A 561 45.28 2.75 -9.42
N PHE A 562 45.51 1.44 -9.54
CA PHE A 562 45.60 0.60 -8.36
C PHE A 562 47.00 0.83 -7.79
N ALA A 563 47.08 1.27 -6.53
CA ALA A 563 48.29 1.03 -5.77
C ALA A 563 48.38 -0.48 -5.61
N ASP A 564 49.33 -1.10 -6.33
CA ASP A 564 49.58 -2.54 -6.32
C ASP A 564 49.80 -3.08 -4.89
#